data_AF-A0A7S2W1L5-F1
#
_entry.id   AF-A0A7S2W1L5-F1
#
_cell.length_a   1.000
_cell.length_b   1.000
_cell.length_c   1.000
_cell.angle_alpha   90.00
_cell.angle_beta   90.00
_cell.angle_gamma   90.00
#
_symmetry.space_group_name_H-M   'P 1'
#
loop_
_entity.id
_entity.type
_entity.pdbx_description
1 polymer ?
#
loop_
_entity_poly.entity_id
_entity_poly.type
_entity_poly.pdbx_seq_one_letter_code
_entity_poly.pdbx_strand_id
1 'polypeptide(L)'
;SMVCGRYAQADFFGERPHFLSPLVLTSQKFRVDKPGEEQYVGDSDIKEEVGVLGPQFQGVDESKRKSMLSDPEVLQDFEFDTTHVYTFDYYQQYFRARHFALDLGVKLLDLCYYMGRQPLLLTMAKTMDTDEYLWKFELWHEKCLVQAPQ
;
A
#
# COMPACT_ATOMS: atom_id res chain seq x y z
N SER A 1 9.46 -17.49 5.14
CA SER A 1 8.33 -16.87 5.83
C SER A 1 8.40 -15.39 5.61
N MET A 2 7.35 -14.79 5.07
CA MET A 2 7.28 -13.33 4.93
C MET A 2 6.87 -12.79 6.29
N VAL A 3 7.87 -12.62 7.18
CA VAL A 3 7.65 -12.11 8.53
C VAL A 3 7.15 -10.67 8.39
N CYS A 4 5.87 -10.44 8.68
CA CYS A 4 5.28 -9.10 8.78
C CYS A 4 5.66 -8.48 10.14
N GLY A 5 6.95 -8.45 10.45
CA GLY A 5 7.47 -8.16 11.79
C GLY A 5 8.28 -6.87 11.82
N ARG A 6 7.57 -5.74 11.95
CA ARG A 6 7.91 -4.49 12.69
C ARG A 6 7.15 -3.31 12.08
N TYR A 7 6.40 -2.62 12.96
CA TYR A 7 5.90 -1.24 13.01
C TYR A 7 5.98 -0.34 11.76
N ALA A 8 5.19 0.74 11.75
CA ALA A 8 5.54 1.85 10.87
C ALA A 8 6.96 2.36 11.23
N GLN A 9 7.93 2.16 10.33
CA GLN A 9 9.32 2.59 10.52
C GLN A 9 9.53 3.89 9.76
N ALA A 10 9.96 4.93 10.46
CA ALA A 10 10.22 6.22 9.88
C ALA A 10 11.62 6.68 10.28
N ASP A 11 12.47 6.91 9.28
CA ASP A 11 13.72 7.63 9.45
C ASP A 11 13.76 8.70 8.36
N PHE A 12 13.56 9.96 8.73
CA PHE A 12 13.54 11.07 7.76
C PHE A 12 14.88 11.79 7.64
N PHE A 13 15.83 11.50 8.53
CA PHE A 13 17.09 12.24 8.65
C PHE A 13 18.33 11.36 8.48
N GLY A 14 18.17 10.04 8.39
CA GLY A 14 19.23 9.11 8.05
C GLY A 14 19.69 9.23 6.60
N GLU A 15 20.77 8.50 6.26
CA GLU A 15 21.35 8.50 4.91
C GLU A 15 20.37 8.01 3.83
N ARG A 16 19.39 7.19 4.22
CA ARG A 16 18.34 6.67 3.35
C ARG A 16 16.98 6.94 3.99
N PRO A 17 16.42 8.14 3.80
CA PRO A 17 15.18 8.50 4.43
C PRO A 17 14.04 7.60 3.93
N HIS A 18 13.23 7.10 4.84
CA HIS A 18 12.15 6.17 4.53
C HIS A 18 10.97 6.30 5.50
N PHE A 19 9.80 5.89 5.00
CA PHE A 19 8.62 5.58 5.78
C PHE A 19 8.07 4.25 5.30
N LEU A 20 8.12 3.23 6.16
CA LEU A 20 7.62 1.88 5.90
C LEU A 20 6.45 1.62 6.83
N SER A 21 5.45 0.89 6.37
CA SER A 21 4.32 0.47 7.19
C SER A 21 3.81 -0.87 6.67
N PRO A 22 3.28 -1.75 7.54
CA PRO A 22 2.68 -3.01 7.12
C PRO A 22 1.62 -2.78 6.03
N LEU A 23 1.68 -3.56 4.95
CA LEU A 23 0.79 -3.40 3.78
C LEU A 23 -0.68 -3.38 4.19
N VAL A 24 -1.06 -4.30 5.08
CA VAL A 24 -2.41 -4.40 5.61
C VAL A 24 -2.85 -3.11 6.30
N LEU A 25 -1.98 -2.41 7.02
CA LEU A 25 -2.36 -1.14 7.68
C LEU A 25 -2.49 0.02 6.70
N THR A 26 -1.72 0.01 5.62
CA THR A 26 -1.73 1.08 4.60
C THR A 26 -2.90 1.00 3.62
N SER A 27 -3.48 -0.19 3.40
CA SER A 27 -4.58 -0.36 2.47
C SER A 27 -5.87 0.29 2.98
N GLN A 28 -6.65 0.87 2.07
CA GLN A 28 -7.99 1.37 2.36
C GLN A 28 -8.94 0.20 2.62
N LYS A 29 -9.00 -0.75 1.69
CA LYS A 29 -9.70 -2.03 1.83
C LYS A 29 -8.71 -3.17 1.67
N PHE A 30 -8.93 -4.24 2.40
CA PHE A 30 -8.10 -5.42 2.35
C PHE A 30 -8.97 -6.66 2.31
N ARG A 31 -8.55 -7.62 1.50
CA ARG A 31 -9.26 -8.88 1.35
C ARG A 31 -8.30 -10.05 1.26
N VAL A 32 -8.69 -11.14 1.89
CA VAL A 32 -8.01 -12.44 1.87
C VAL A 32 -9.01 -13.51 1.45
N ASP A 33 -8.77 -14.14 0.31
CA ASP A 33 -9.63 -15.21 -0.20
C ASP A 33 -8.86 -16.51 -0.40
N LYS A 34 -9.60 -17.60 -0.55
CA LYS A 34 -9.06 -18.83 -1.11
C LYS A 34 -8.96 -18.69 -2.63
N PRO A 35 -8.01 -19.40 -3.27
CA PRO A 35 -7.91 -19.40 -4.73
C PRO A 35 -9.21 -19.85 -5.39
N GLY A 36 -9.72 -19.03 -6.31
CA GLY A 36 -10.99 -19.22 -7.02
C GLY A 36 -12.20 -18.53 -6.36
N GLU A 37 -12.04 -17.98 -5.16
CA GLU A 37 -13.09 -17.25 -4.43
C GLU A 37 -12.85 -15.72 -4.45
N GLU A 38 -11.75 -15.26 -5.06
CA GLU A 38 -11.39 -13.85 -5.10
C GLU A 38 -12.43 -12.98 -5.83
N GLN A 39 -12.77 -11.83 -5.24
CA GLN A 39 -13.47 -10.77 -5.96
C GLN A 39 -12.59 -10.25 -7.11
N TYR A 40 -13.23 -9.96 -8.25
CA TYR A 40 -12.56 -9.42 -9.42
C TYR A 40 -11.97 -8.03 -9.14
N VAL A 41 -10.68 -7.86 -9.42
CA VAL A 41 -9.94 -6.61 -9.11
C VAL A 41 -10.40 -5.40 -9.93
N GLY A 42 -11.11 -5.63 -11.04
CA GLY A 42 -11.67 -4.56 -11.88
C GLY A 42 -13.02 -4.02 -11.37
N ASP A 43 -13.56 -4.59 -10.29
CA ASP A 43 -14.76 -4.07 -9.65
C ASP A 43 -14.52 -2.65 -9.11
N SER A 44 -15.54 -1.79 -9.19
CA SER A 44 -15.44 -0.41 -8.72
C SER A 44 -15.39 -0.26 -7.21
N ASP A 45 -15.65 -1.33 -6.46
CA ASP A 45 -15.75 -1.33 -5.00
C ASP A 45 -15.25 -2.66 -4.43
N ILE A 46 -13.99 -2.67 -4.00
CA ILE A 46 -13.39 -3.82 -3.33
C ILE A 46 -13.94 -3.89 -1.90
N LYS A 47 -14.53 -5.02 -1.54
CA LYS A 47 -15.06 -5.25 -0.19
C LYS A 47 -13.95 -5.72 0.75
N GLU A 48 -14.05 -5.27 2.00
CA GLU A 48 -13.22 -5.75 3.08
C GLU A 48 -13.63 -7.18 3.42
N GLU A 49 -12.68 -8.12 3.45
CA GLU A 49 -12.92 -9.51 3.84
C GLU A 49 -11.65 -10.09 4.48
N VAL A 50 -11.67 -10.25 5.79
CA VAL A 50 -10.51 -10.71 6.58
C VAL A 50 -10.82 -11.88 7.48
N GLY A 51 -12.01 -12.47 7.37
CA GLY A 51 -12.41 -13.62 8.19
C GLY A 51 -11.50 -14.82 8.04
N VAL A 52 -10.83 -14.96 6.88
CA VAL A 52 -9.83 -16.01 6.62
C VAL A 52 -8.61 -15.92 7.54
N LEU A 53 -8.27 -14.71 8.03
CA LEU A 53 -7.15 -14.52 8.97
C LEU A 53 -7.44 -15.10 10.37
N GLY A 54 -8.71 -15.34 10.70
CA GLY A 54 -9.08 -16.01 11.94
C GLY A 54 -10.47 -15.62 12.45
N PRO A 55 -11.01 -16.35 13.45
CA PRO A 55 -12.35 -16.11 14.00
C PRO A 55 -12.57 -14.68 14.50
N GLN A 56 -11.53 -14.04 15.02
CA GLN A 56 -11.56 -12.67 15.52
C GLN A 56 -11.73 -11.60 14.42
N PHE A 57 -11.49 -11.95 13.15
CA PHE A 57 -11.62 -11.07 12.00
C PHE A 57 -12.92 -11.27 11.21
N GLN A 58 -13.78 -12.20 11.64
CA GLN A 58 -15.06 -12.45 10.98
C GLN A 58 -15.96 -11.22 11.04
N GLY A 59 -16.34 -10.68 9.87
CA GLY A 59 -17.20 -9.49 9.75
C GLY A 59 -16.56 -8.19 10.24
N VAL A 60 -15.24 -8.15 10.38
CA VAL A 60 -14.51 -6.96 10.81
C VAL A 60 -14.35 -5.97 9.66
N ASP A 61 -14.65 -4.70 9.92
CA ASP A 61 -14.45 -3.61 8.96
C ASP A 61 -13.00 -3.10 8.92
N GLU A 62 -12.68 -2.24 7.95
CA GLU A 62 -11.34 -1.70 7.75
C GLU A 62 -10.80 -0.94 8.96
N SER A 63 -11.66 -0.24 9.69
CA SER A 63 -11.28 0.59 10.83
C SER A 63 -10.89 -0.29 11.99
N LYS A 64 -11.72 -1.30 12.26
CA LYS A 64 -11.49 -2.27 13.32
C LYS A 64 -10.32 -3.19 12.99
N ARG A 65 -10.15 -3.63 11.74
CA ARG A 65 -8.96 -4.37 11.29
C ARG A 65 -7.70 -3.57 11.54
N LYS A 66 -7.66 -2.30 11.11
CA LYS A 66 -6.50 -1.42 11.33
C LYS A 66 -6.22 -1.23 12.81
N SER A 67 -7.25 -1.06 13.64
CA SER A 67 -7.09 -0.99 15.08
C SER A 67 -6.50 -2.28 15.66
N MET A 68 -7.01 -3.45 15.29
CA MET A 68 -6.51 -4.74 15.79
C MET A 68 -5.07 -5.02 15.35
N LEU A 69 -4.76 -4.81 14.07
CA LEU A 69 -3.44 -5.06 13.51
C LEU A 69 -2.44 -3.92 13.75
N SER A 70 -2.88 -2.81 14.35
CA SER A 70 -1.96 -1.76 14.84
C SER A 70 -1.24 -2.17 16.11
N ASP A 71 -1.78 -3.16 16.83
CA ASP A 71 -1.10 -3.79 17.95
C ASP A 71 0.03 -4.70 17.44
N PRO A 72 1.29 -4.41 17.78
CA PRO A 72 2.44 -5.20 17.33
C PRO A 72 2.41 -6.65 17.85
N GLU A 73 1.87 -6.87 19.05
CA GLU A 73 1.78 -8.21 19.64
C GLU A 73 0.80 -9.07 18.86
N VAL A 74 -0.23 -8.46 18.27
CA VAL A 74 -1.17 -9.11 17.38
C VAL A 74 -0.54 -9.27 16.00
N LEU A 75 0.04 -8.21 15.43
CA LEU A 75 0.55 -8.20 14.06
C LEU A 75 1.64 -9.25 13.81
N GLN A 76 2.53 -9.48 14.79
CA GLN A 76 3.64 -10.44 14.65
C GLN A 76 3.17 -11.89 14.43
N ASP A 77 1.92 -12.20 14.79
CA ASP A 77 1.33 -13.53 14.59
C ASP A 77 0.77 -13.72 13.17
N PHE A 78 0.82 -12.67 12.34
CA PHE A 78 0.31 -12.70 10.96
C PHE A 78 1.44 -12.64 9.93
N GLU A 79 1.42 -13.61 9.04
CA GLU A 79 2.27 -13.64 7.84
C GLU A 79 1.40 -13.82 6.60
N PHE A 80 1.89 -13.32 5.46
CA PHE A 80 1.30 -13.63 4.17
C PHE A 80 1.81 -15.00 3.71
N ASP A 81 0.89 -15.93 3.47
CA ASP A 81 1.21 -17.26 2.93
C ASP A 81 1.05 -17.31 1.41
N THR A 82 1.39 -18.43 0.79
CA THR A 82 1.29 -18.62 -0.67
C THR A 82 0.04 -19.39 -1.09
N THR A 83 -0.85 -19.69 -0.15
CA THR A 83 -2.06 -20.49 -0.36
C THR A 83 -3.31 -19.63 -0.49
N HIS A 84 -3.27 -18.37 -0.05
CA HIS A 84 -4.35 -17.41 -0.16
C HIS A 84 -4.08 -16.34 -1.22
N VAL A 85 -5.16 -15.71 -1.69
CA VAL A 85 -5.12 -14.56 -2.59
C VAL A 85 -5.34 -13.29 -1.77
N TYR A 86 -4.40 -12.38 -1.84
CA TYR A 86 -4.44 -11.10 -1.10
C TYR A 86 -4.74 -9.96 -2.05
N THR A 87 -5.79 -9.20 -1.77
CA THR A 87 -6.12 -7.98 -2.51
C THR A 87 -5.92 -6.77 -1.60
N PHE A 88 -5.07 -5.85 -2.07
CA PHE A 88 -4.81 -4.57 -1.41
C PHE A 88 -5.41 -3.45 -2.25
N ASP A 89 -6.44 -2.81 -1.74
CA ASP A 89 -7.00 -1.61 -2.33
C ASP A 89 -6.43 -0.37 -1.62
N TYR A 90 -5.92 0.58 -2.39
CA TYR A 90 -5.25 1.77 -1.87
C TYR A 90 -6.02 3.02 -2.25
N TYR A 91 -5.63 4.16 -1.68
CA TYR A 91 -6.25 5.47 -1.92
C TYR A 91 -5.98 6.04 -3.33
N GLN A 92 -6.13 5.24 -4.39
CA GLN A 92 -5.87 5.61 -5.78
C GLN A 92 -6.82 6.69 -6.30
N GLN A 93 -8.00 6.84 -5.69
CA GLN A 93 -9.01 7.85 -6.09
C GLN A 93 -8.49 9.29 -6.03
N TYR A 94 -7.50 9.56 -5.17
CA TYR A 94 -6.90 10.90 -5.08
C TYR A 94 -5.86 11.15 -6.16
N PHE A 95 -5.39 10.13 -6.88
CA PHE A 95 -4.36 10.30 -7.90
C PHE A 95 -4.95 10.44 -9.31
N ARG A 96 -4.77 11.62 -9.91
CA ARG A 96 -5.15 11.92 -11.30
C ARG A 96 -3.98 11.62 -12.23
N ALA A 97 -3.86 10.36 -12.66
CA ALA A 97 -2.75 9.88 -13.49
C ALA A 97 -2.48 10.77 -14.73
N ARG A 98 -3.54 11.17 -15.46
CA ARG A 98 -3.45 12.05 -16.64
C ARG A 98 -2.77 13.40 -16.37
N HIS A 99 -2.91 13.94 -15.17
CA HIS A 99 -2.38 15.25 -14.82
C HIS A 99 -1.11 15.17 -13.98
N PHE A 100 -0.71 13.97 -13.58
CA PHE A 100 0.32 13.69 -12.59
C PHE A 100 0.12 14.54 -11.33
N ALA A 101 -1.09 14.47 -10.78
CA ALA A 101 -1.51 15.34 -9.70
C ALA A 101 -2.33 14.60 -8.64
N LEU A 102 -2.21 15.04 -7.38
CA LEU A 102 -3.11 14.61 -6.30
C LEU A 102 -4.28 15.58 -6.17
N ASP A 103 -5.48 15.04 -6.27
CA ASP A 103 -6.75 15.72 -6.09
C ASP A 103 -7.20 15.56 -4.64
N LEU A 104 -7.00 16.60 -3.82
CA LEU A 104 -7.41 16.62 -2.42
C LEU A 104 -8.85 17.13 -2.24
N GLY A 105 -9.64 17.23 -3.32
CA GLY A 105 -11.00 17.76 -3.33
C GLY A 105 -11.09 19.29 -3.24
N VAL A 106 -10.17 19.94 -2.50
CA VAL A 106 -10.08 21.41 -2.40
C VAL A 106 -8.98 22.02 -3.28
N LYS A 107 -7.97 21.21 -3.63
CA LYS A 107 -6.82 21.65 -4.41
C LYS A 107 -6.26 20.47 -5.17
N LEU A 108 -5.89 20.73 -6.43
CA LEU A 108 -5.10 19.82 -7.24
C LEU A 108 -3.61 20.16 -7.05
N LEU A 109 -2.85 19.23 -6.50
CA LEU A 109 -1.40 19.38 -6.28
C LEU A 109 -0.64 18.75 -7.45
N ASP A 110 0.10 19.57 -8.21
CA ASP A 110 0.98 19.07 -9.28
C ASP A 110 2.19 18.35 -8.66
N LEU A 111 2.23 17.02 -8.77
CA LEU A 111 3.30 16.23 -8.18
C LEU A 111 4.64 16.46 -8.87
N CYS A 112 4.66 16.85 -10.14
CA CYS A 112 5.91 17.09 -10.86
C CYS A 112 6.70 18.24 -10.21
N TYR A 113 6.00 19.27 -9.73
CA TYR A 113 6.61 20.39 -9.02
C TYR A 113 7.22 19.96 -7.68
N TYR A 114 6.48 19.18 -6.88
CA TYR A 114 6.90 18.79 -5.54
C TYR A 114 7.94 17.66 -5.51
N MET A 115 7.90 16.76 -6.49
CA MET A 115 8.79 15.60 -6.56
C MET A 115 10.12 15.88 -7.26
N GLY A 116 10.36 17.11 -7.74
CA GLY A 116 11.62 17.45 -8.40
C GLY A 116 11.94 16.55 -9.60
N ARG A 117 10.90 16.15 -10.38
CA ARG A 117 11.00 15.25 -11.56
C ARG A 117 11.36 13.79 -11.25
N GLN A 118 11.27 13.37 -10.00
CA GLN A 118 11.37 11.94 -9.64
C GLN A 118 10.08 11.18 -10.01
N PRO A 119 10.17 9.85 -10.26
CA PRO A 119 8.98 9.05 -10.50
C PRO A 119 8.14 8.91 -9.24
N LEU A 120 6.83 8.79 -9.41
CA LEU A 120 5.93 8.49 -8.29
C LEU A 120 6.03 7.00 -7.96
N LEU A 121 6.39 6.68 -6.73
CA LEU A 121 6.28 5.31 -6.22
C LEU A 121 4.80 5.03 -5.91
N LEU A 122 4.14 4.23 -6.75
CA LEU A 122 2.71 3.93 -6.59
C LEU A 122 2.47 2.94 -5.46
N THR A 123 3.23 1.84 -5.44
CA THR A 123 3.19 0.85 -4.37
C THR A 123 4.47 0.04 -4.35
N MET A 124 4.84 -0.41 -3.17
CA MET A 124 6.05 -1.17 -2.90
C MET A 124 5.77 -2.15 -1.76
N ALA A 125 6.23 -3.37 -1.91
CA ALA A 125 6.27 -4.36 -0.86
C ALA A 125 7.67 -4.94 -0.79
N LYS A 126 8.22 -5.01 0.42
CA LYS A 126 9.51 -5.63 0.70
C LYS A 126 9.47 -6.39 2.00
N THR A 127 10.29 -7.42 2.13
CA THR A 127 10.44 -8.15 3.38
C THR A 127 11.43 -7.41 4.28
N MET A 128 11.12 -7.33 5.58
CA MET A 128 11.86 -6.47 6.53
C MET A 128 13.17 -7.09 7.02
N ASP A 129 13.28 -8.41 6.98
CA ASP A 129 14.42 -9.20 7.41
C ASP A 129 15.49 -9.32 6.32
N THR A 130 15.08 -9.53 5.07
CA THR A 130 15.99 -9.70 3.91
C THR A 130 16.18 -8.44 3.07
N ASP A 131 15.35 -7.41 3.26
CA ASP A 131 15.27 -6.22 2.40
C ASP A 131 14.95 -6.54 0.92
N GLU A 132 14.44 -7.74 0.65
CA GLU A 132 14.07 -8.17 -0.70
C GLU A 132 12.72 -7.59 -1.11
N TYR A 133 12.64 -7.12 -2.35
CA TYR A 133 11.39 -6.59 -2.91
C TYR A 133 10.51 -7.71 -3.44
N LEU A 134 9.27 -7.73 -2.98
CA LEU A 134 8.21 -8.52 -3.60
C LEU A 134 7.69 -7.80 -4.85
N TRP A 135 7.47 -6.49 -4.75
CA TRP A 135 7.22 -5.62 -5.90
C TRP A 135 7.62 -4.17 -5.59
N LYS A 136 7.89 -3.43 -6.67
CA LYS A 136 8.14 -1.99 -6.64
C LYS A 136 7.64 -1.39 -7.95
N PHE A 137 6.53 -0.66 -7.90
CA PHE A 137 5.93 -0.04 -9.07
C PHE A 137 6.18 1.46 -9.06
N GLU A 138 6.93 1.92 -10.06
CA GLU A 138 7.20 3.34 -10.29
C GLU A 138 6.41 3.83 -11.50
N LEU A 139 5.79 5.00 -11.37
CA LEU A 139 5.09 5.67 -12.44
C LEU A 139 5.87 6.89 -12.91
N TRP A 140 6.22 6.88 -14.19
CA TRP A 140 6.79 8.00 -14.89
C TRP A 140 5.71 8.73 -15.68
N HIS A 141 5.81 10.05 -15.72
CA HIS A 141 4.94 10.91 -16.51
C HIS A 141 5.78 11.84 -17.38
N GLU A 142 5.29 12.16 -18.58
CA GLU A 142 6.02 13.00 -19.56
C GLU A 142 6.47 14.35 -18.98
N LYS A 143 5.68 14.92 -18.07
CA LYS A 143 6.02 16.14 -17.31
C LYS A 143 7.37 16.04 -16.58
N CYS A 144 7.74 14.86 -16.08
CA CYS A 144 9.01 14.64 -15.40
C CYS A 144 10.21 14.59 -16.38
N LEU A 145 9.96 14.39 -17.68
CA LEU A 145 10.99 14.17 -18.70
C LEU A 145 11.46 15.44 -19.42
N VAL A 146 10.78 16.59 -19.24
CA VAL A 146 11.10 17.82 -19.99
C VAL A 146 12.50 18.31 -19.60
N GLN A 147 13.44 18.29 -20.55
CA GLN A 147 14.83 18.72 -20.35
C GLN A 147 14.91 20.16 -19.81
N ALA A 148 15.93 20.44 -19.00
CA ALA A 148 16.29 21.84 -18.72
C ALA A 148 16.60 22.53 -20.06
N PRO A 149 16.18 23.78 -20.28
CA PRO A 149 16.63 24.52 -21.46
C PRO A 149 18.16 24.56 -21.45
N GLN A 150 18.75 24.24 -22.61
CA GLN A 150 20.20 24.33 -22.83
C GLN A 150 20.69 25.77 -22.67
#